data_AF-A0A969NA99-F1
#
_entry.id   AF-A0A969NA99-F1
#
_cell.length_a   1.000
_cell.length_b   1.000
_cell.length_c   1.000
_cell.angle_alpha   90.00
_cell.angle_beta   90.00
_cell.angle_gamma   90.00
#
_symmetry.space_group_name_H-M   'P 1'
#
loop_
_entity.id
_entity.type
_entity.pdbx_description
1 polymer ?
#
loop_
_entity_poly.entity_id
_entity_poly.type
_entity_poly.pdbx_seq_one_letter_code
_entity_poly.pdbx_strand_id
1 'polypeptide(L)'
;MFSFLKSDPAKKLESKRKKLLEEAMHVQRSGDLKLYAVKMAAIDQLEKEIEALEQKKSEIETLMNSGTLNDTELMEHSKEYSEILELLDIKEMRWLELSELQE
;
A
#
# COMPACT_ATOMS: atom_id res chain seq x y z
N MET A 1 -7.72 -9.15 27.62
CA MET A 1 -7.45 -7.89 26.90
C MET A 1 -7.58 -8.22 25.42
N PHE A 2 -8.62 -7.71 24.76
CA PHE A 2 -9.03 -8.13 23.43
C PHE A 2 -8.07 -7.61 22.36
N SER A 3 -7.04 -8.38 22.03
CA SER A 3 -6.24 -8.17 20.81
C SER A 3 -6.93 -8.84 19.61
N PHE A 4 -8.22 -8.57 19.45
CA PHE A 4 -9.02 -9.05 18.34
C PHE A 4 -9.46 -7.81 17.55
N LEU A 5 -9.08 -7.76 16.27
CA LEU A 5 -9.60 -6.83 15.27
C LEU A 5 -8.88 -5.47 15.10
N LYS A 6 -7.54 -5.47 15.01
CA LYS A 6 -6.93 -4.58 14.01
C LYS A 6 -7.13 -5.30 12.68
N SER A 7 -8.03 -4.81 11.82
CA SER A 7 -8.06 -5.25 10.43
C SER A 7 -6.68 -4.97 9.87
N ASP A 8 -5.91 -6.03 9.63
CA ASP A 8 -4.59 -5.91 9.04
C ASP A 8 -4.73 -5.11 7.74
N PRO A 9 -4.04 -3.97 7.59
CA PRO A 9 -4.03 -3.19 6.35
C PRO A 9 -3.76 -4.10 5.14
N ALA A 10 -2.82 -5.03 5.31
CA ALA A 10 -2.49 -6.11 4.38
C ALA A 10 -3.71 -6.94 3.94
N LYS A 11 -4.64 -7.26 4.86
CA LYS A 11 -5.81 -8.07 4.56
C LYS A 11 -6.89 -7.30 3.78
N LYS A 12 -6.97 -5.97 3.99
CA LYS A 12 -7.80 -5.09 3.16
C LYS A 12 -7.18 -4.91 1.77
N LEU A 13 -5.85 -4.80 1.70
CA LEU A 13 -5.09 -4.72 0.45
C LEU A 13 -5.27 -6.01 -0.38
N GLU A 14 -5.18 -7.18 0.23
CA GLU A 14 -5.44 -8.48 -0.43
C GLU A 14 -6.85 -8.59 -1.02
N SER A 15 -7.87 -8.16 -0.27
CA SER A 15 -9.25 -8.19 -0.76
C SER A 15 -9.46 -7.23 -1.93
N LYS A 16 -8.79 -6.08 -1.92
CA LYS A 16 -8.82 -5.09 -3.01
C LYS A 16 -8.07 -5.60 -4.24
N ARG A 17 -6.89 -6.21 -4.05
CA ARG A 17 -6.07 -6.89 -5.06
C ARG A 17 -6.81 -7.99 -5.80
N LYS A 18 -7.59 -8.78 -5.06
CA LYS A 18 -8.38 -9.87 -5.66
C LYS A 18 -9.46 -9.37 -6.61
N LYS A 19 -10.07 -8.21 -6.30
CA LYS A 19 -11.07 -7.58 -7.19
C LYS A 19 -10.43 -7.01 -8.45
N LEU A 20 -9.28 -6.34 -8.33
CA LEU A 20 -8.56 -5.84 -9.49
C LEU A 20 -8.09 -6.95 -10.42
N LEU A 21 -7.58 -8.06 -9.89
CA LEU A 21 -7.21 -9.22 -10.71
C LEU A 21 -8.41 -9.80 -11.48
N GLU A 22 -9.60 -9.72 -10.90
CA GLU A 22 -10.85 -10.17 -11.54
C GLU A 22 -11.28 -9.20 -12.65
N GLU A 23 -11.26 -7.89 -12.40
CA GLU A 23 -11.56 -6.81 -13.36
C GLU A 23 -10.55 -6.76 -14.52
N ALA A 24 -9.26 -6.91 -14.21
CA ALA A 24 -8.18 -7.09 -15.15
C ALA A 24 -8.44 -8.29 -16.10
N MET A 25 -8.91 -9.41 -15.56
CA MET A 25 -9.30 -10.59 -16.34
C MET A 25 -10.48 -10.30 -17.30
N HIS A 26 -11.30 -9.30 -17.01
CA HIS A 26 -12.35 -8.82 -17.91
C HIS A 26 -11.79 -7.91 -19.01
N VAL A 27 -10.83 -7.01 -18.70
CA VAL A 27 -10.15 -6.15 -19.69
C VAL A 27 -9.37 -6.96 -20.72
N GLN A 28 -8.77 -8.09 -20.34
CA GLN A 28 -8.09 -9.00 -21.28
C GLN A 28 -9.00 -9.45 -22.45
N ARG A 29 -10.32 -9.47 -22.25
CA ARG A 29 -11.30 -9.88 -23.29
C ARG A 29 -11.52 -8.81 -24.37
N SER A 30 -11.02 -7.57 -24.18
CA SER A 30 -11.11 -6.47 -25.14
C SER A 30 -10.09 -6.52 -26.28
N GLY A 31 -9.03 -7.35 -26.16
CA GLY A 31 -8.04 -7.60 -27.21
C GLY A 31 -6.75 -6.76 -27.16
N ASP A 32 -6.65 -5.72 -26.31
CA ASP A 32 -5.39 -4.96 -26.12
C ASP A 32 -4.54 -5.54 -24.98
N LEU A 33 -3.90 -6.67 -25.27
CA LEU A 33 -3.03 -7.40 -24.34
C LEU A 33 -1.79 -6.61 -23.89
N LYS A 34 -1.34 -5.64 -24.69
CA LYS A 34 -0.12 -4.86 -24.37
C LYS A 34 -0.43 -3.80 -23.34
N LEU A 35 -1.52 -3.05 -23.52
CA LEU A 35 -2.01 -2.09 -22.53
C LEU A 35 -2.33 -2.79 -21.20
N TYR A 36 -2.97 -3.97 -21.29
CA TYR A 36 -3.24 -4.82 -20.13
C TYR A 36 -1.97 -5.20 -19.36
N ALA A 37 -0.97 -5.74 -20.04
CA ALA A 37 0.28 -6.17 -19.40
C ALA A 37 1.03 -5.02 -18.73
N VAL A 38 1.06 -3.84 -19.35
CA VAL A 38 1.70 -2.64 -18.79
C VAL A 38 0.97 -2.17 -17.53
N LYS A 39 -0.37 -2.17 -17.54
CA LYS A 39 -1.18 -1.80 -16.38
C LYS A 39 -1.00 -2.77 -15.22
N MET A 40 -1.06 -4.08 -15.48
CA MET A 40 -0.84 -5.10 -14.45
C MET A 40 0.53 -4.97 -13.81
N ALA A 41 1.58 -4.76 -14.61
CA ALA A 41 2.92 -4.54 -14.07
C ALA A 41 3.02 -3.26 -13.21
N ALA A 42 2.32 -2.18 -13.58
CA ALA A 42 2.27 -0.95 -12.79
C ALA A 42 1.53 -1.14 -11.47
N ILE A 43 0.42 -1.87 -11.48
CA ILE A 43 -0.35 -2.21 -10.26
C ILE A 43 0.50 -3.10 -9.35
N ASP A 44 1.11 -4.17 -9.87
CA ASP A 44 1.99 -5.07 -9.10
C ASP A 44 3.17 -4.32 -8.44
N GLN A 45 3.75 -3.35 -9.14
CA GLN A 45 4.84 -2.54 -8.61
C GLN A 45 4.35 -1.59 -7.50
N LEU A 46 3.22 -0.92 -7.70
CA LEU A 46 2.62 -0.06 -6.68
C LEU A 46 2.24 -0.84 -5.43
N GLU A 47 1.73 -2.06 -5.57
CA GLU A 47 1.41 -2.93 -4.44
C GLU A 47 2.64 -3.24 -3.58
N LYS A 48 3.76 -3.59 -4.21
CA LYS A 48 5.02 -3.84 -3.48
C LYS A 48 5.53 -2.61 -2.76
N GLU A 49 5.39 -1.44 -3.37
CA GLU A 49 5.79 -0.17 -2.76
C GLU A 49 4.91 0.17 -1.56
N ILE A 50 3.60 -0.07 -1.64
CA ILE A 50 2.66 0.12 -0.52
C ILE A 50 3.00 -0.85 0.62
N GLU A 51 3.19 -2.14 0.33
CA GLU A 51 3.55 -3.16 1.34
C GLU A 51 4.86 -2.80 2.07
N ALA A 52 5.88 -2.37 1.34
CA ALA A 52 7.15 -1.94 1.93
C ALA A 52 7.00 -0.71 2.83
N LEU A 53 6.16 0.26 2.43
CA LEU A 53 5.87 1.45 3.23
C LEU A 53 5.06 1.12 4.48
N GLU A 54 4.09 0.21 4.40
CA GLU A 54 3.32 -0.28 5.55
C GLU A 54 4.22 -1.01 6.56
N GLN A 55 5.15 -1.84 6.07
CA GLN A 55 6.12 -2.50 6.94
C GLN A 55 7.02 -1.47 7.64
N LYS A 56 7.60 -0.52 6.89
CA LYS A 56 8.45 0.54 7.45
C LYS A 56 7.70 1.39 8.47
N LYS A 57 6.43 1.70 8.21
CA LYS A 57 5.53 2.38 9.15
C LYS A 57 5.39 1.59 10.46
N SER A 58 5.12 0.29 10.38
CA SER A 58 4.97 -0.58 11.57
C SER A 58 6.27 -0.71 12.37
N GLU A 59 7.42 -0.76 11.69
CA GLU A 59 8.73 -0.77 12.33
C GLU A 59 8.97 0.53 13.10
N ILE A 60 8.70 1.68 12.48
CA ILE A 60 8.83 2.99 13.12
C ILE A 60 7.85 3.14 14.31
N GLU A 61 6.60 2.68 14.18
CA GLU A 61 5.66 2.66 15.32
C GLU A 61 6.20 1.82 16.48
N THR A 62 6.80 0.66 16.19
CA THR A 62 7.38 -0.21 17.23
C THR A 62 8.57 0.45 17.90
N LEU A 63 9.45 1.10 17.13
CA LEU A 63 10.61 1.83 17.63
C LEU A 63 10.19 3.03 18.49
N MET A 64 9.26 3.86 18.02
CA MET A 64 8.77 5.02 18.79
C MET A 64 8.08 4.60 20.09
N ASN A 65 7.41 3.46 20.11
CA ASN A 65 6.77 2.92 21.32
C ASN A 65 7.71 2.14 22.25
N SER A 66 8.97 1.91 21.84
CA SER A 66 9.95 1.15 22.64
C SER A 66 10.47 1.91 23.87
N GLY A 67 10.35 3.24 23.87
CA GLY A 67 10.84 4.10 24.96
C GLY A 67 12.36 4.18 25.08
N THR A 68 13.12 3.67 24.11
CA THR A 68 14.60 3.69 24.12
C THR A 68 15.22 4.80 23.28
N LEU A 69 14.41 5.55 22.52
CA LEU A 69 14.87 6.61 21.63
C LEU A 69 15.16 7.90 22.40
N ASN A 70 16.18 8.63 21.96
CA ASN A 70 16.45 9.98 22.43
C ASN A 70 15.60 11.04 21.70
N ASP A 71 15.56 12.28 22.20
CA ASP A 71 14.74 13.37 21.63
C ASP A 71 15.02 13.64 20.15
N THR A 72 16.26 13.46 19.69
CA THR A 72 16.64 13.68 18.29
C THR A 72 16.14 12.54 17.41
N GLU A 73 16.39 11.30 17.82
CA GLU A 73 15.93 10.09 17.12
C GLU A 73 14.40 10.02 17.04
N LEU A 74 13.70 10.42 18.12
CA LEU A 74 12.24 10.46 18.16
C LEU A 74 11.69 11.46 17.13
N MET A 75 12.32 12.63 17.02
CA MET A 75 11.91 13.65 16.06
C MET A 75 12.18 13.23 14.61
N GLU A 76 13.32 12.58 14.35
CA GLU A 76 13.66 12.02 13.04
C GLU A 76 12.66 10.93 12.63
N HIS A 77 12.40 9.95 13.50
CA HIS A 77 11.43 8.90 13.24
C HIS A 77 10.00 9.43 13.11
N SER A 78 9.62 10.47 13.87
CA SER A 78 8.33 11.13 13.69
C SER A 78 8.21 11.81 12.32
N LYS A 79 9.29 12.42 11.82
CA LYS A 79 9.31 13.02 10.49
C LYS A 79 9.19 11.95 9.40
N GLU A 80 9.98 10.88 9.51
CA GLU A 80 9.90 9.74 8.60
C GLU A 80 8.50 9.09 8.60
N TYR A 81 7.88 8.97 9.77
CA TYR A 81 6.52 8.43 9.90
C TYR A 81 5.50 9.27 9.13
N SER A 82 5.55 10.61 9.28
CA SER A 82 4.67 11.52 8.54
C SER A 82 4.89 11.43 7.03
N GLU A 83 6.14 11.38 6.57
CA GLU A 83 6.46 11.23 5.14
C GLU A 83 5.93 9.90 4.57
N ILE A 84 6.03 8.81 5.34
CA ILE A 84 5.50 7.50 4.93
C ILE A 84 3.97 7.53 4.81
N LEU A 85 3.27 8.20 5.72
CA LEU A 85 1.82 8.36 5.63
C LEU A 85 1.42 9.14 4.36
N GLU A 86 2.09 10.25 4.08
CA GLU A 86 1.82 11.03 2.85
C GLU A 86 2.09 10.21 1.59
N LEU A 87 3.19 9.43 1.56
CA LEU A 87 3.52 8.57 0.43
C LEU A 87 2.52 7.43 0.25
N LEU A 88 2.02 6.85 1.35
CA LEU A 88 0.97 5.83 1.31
C LEU A 88 -0.31 6.42 0.71
N ASP A 89 -0.76 7.58 1.19
CA ASP A 89 -1.97 8.24 0.67
C ASP A 89 -1.87 8.53 -0.83
N ILE A 90 -0.72 9.05 -1.29
CA ILE A 90 -0.47 9.32 -2.73
C ILE A 90 -0.51 8.03 -3.54
N LYS A 91 0.13 6.95 -3.06
CA LYS A 91 0.20 5.68 -3.79
C LYS A 91 -1.15 4.97 -3.80
N GLU A 92 -1.94 5.07 -2.73
CA GLU A 92 -3.32 4.58 -2.70
C GLU A 92 -4.19 5.33 -3.71
N MET A 93 -4.09 6.66 -3.80
CA MET A 93 -4.80 7.44 -4.82
C MET A 93 -4.35 7.05 -6.24
N ARG A 94 -3.04 6.90 -6.47
CA ARG A 94 -2.51 6.49 -7.78
C ARG A 94 -2.98 5.10 -8.19
N TRP A 95 -3.09 4.19 -7.23
CA TRP A 95 -3.60 2.86 -7.44
C TRP A 95 -5.09 2.88 -7.81
N LEU A 96 -5.89 3.74 -7.16
CA LEU A 96 -7.31 3.95 -7.53
C LEU A 96 -7.45 4.49 -8.96
N GLU A 97 -6.67 5.49 -9.35
CA GLU A 97 -6.66 6.03 -10.71
C GLU A 97 -6.38 4.95 -11.77
N LEU A 98 -5.42 4.05 -11.49
CA LEU A 98 -5.06 2.97 -12.41
C LEU A 98 -6.15 1.89 -12.50
N SER A 99 -6.94 1.74 -11.44
CA SER A 99 -8.07 0.81 -11.34
C SER A 99 -9.29 1.30 -12.11
N GLU A 100 -9.63 2.60 -11.98
CA GLU A 100 -10.77 3.20 -12.69
C GLU A 100 -10.58 3.23 -14.21
N LEU A 101 -9.34 3.27 -14.69
CA LEU A 101 -9.01 3.16 -16.12
C LEU A 101 -9.13 1.72 -16.68
N GLN A 102 -9.72 0.79 -15.93
CA GLN A 102 -10.06 -0.58 -16.35
C GLN A 102 -11.56 -0.78 -16.61
N GLU A 103 -12.44 0.16 -16.21
CA GLU A 103 -13.84 0.24 -16.66
C GLU A 103 -13.95 0.86 -18.07
#